data_AF-A0AAU0U7Y8-F1
#
_entry.id   AF-A0AAU0U7Y8-F1
#
_cell.length_a   1.000
_cell.length_b   1.000
_cell.length_c   1.000
_cell.angle_alpha   90.00
_cell.angle_beta   90.00
_cell.angle_gamma   90.00
#
_symmetry.space_group_name_H-M   'P 1'
#
loop_
_entity.id
_entity.type
_entity.pdbx_description
1 polymer ?
#
loop_
_entity_poly.entity_id
_entity_poly.type
_entity_poly.pdbx_seq_one_letter_code
_entity_poly.pdbx_strand_id
1 'polypeptide(L)'
;MATRENGAFAVEWLLVLSREEDLFFNPRSGEKNLMQVVERFMPGSTLDSIHAVEDRPETFRYDFAFKTAQRDIFFNVYVNSIETWLDVSESNPGLGGSSIYAAVATFANNNGLTFVGDPDGLSDLALRRRLDNMLCSAIKYGSTDHLAPHPDQITGCERLGVPPLRWVRGQTLDNIQHMIETVIASLVSVVPEITHAYYDFHAKTFCDSEGRQLLEPVFGSWSHYLAGGGKASAGITTFKRCILLRSLVRQESSARPLLLEQVLCDSRQFVDHGDLFGIFY
;
A
#
# COMPACT_ATOMS: atom_id res chain seq x y z
N MET A 1 -0.82 -21.38 16.77
CA MET A 1 -2.26 -21.13 17.02
C MET A 1 -2.49 -19.66 17.34
N ALA A 2 -1.76 -19.06 18.29
CA ALA A 2 -1.86 -17.62 18.62
C ALA A 2 -1.65 -16.66 17.43
N THR A 3 -0.70 -16.91 16.52
CA THR A 3 -0.42 -16.02 15.38
C THR A 3 -1.58 -15.88 14.38
N ARG A 4 -2.41 -16.92 14.22
CA ARG A 4 -3.52 -16.92 13.26
C ARG A 4 -4.69 -16.06 13.76
N GLU A 5 -5.02 -16.17 15.05
CA GLU A 5 -6.05 -15.34 15.70
C GLU A 5 -5.65 -13.86 15.80
N ASN A 6 -4.35 -13.57 15.96
CA ASN A 6 -3.85 -12.20 16.02
C ASN A 6 -4.00 -11.45 14.68
N GLY A 7 -3.71 -12.11 13.56
CA GLY A 7 -3.82 -11.47 12.26
C GLY A 7 -5.27 -11.31 11.78
N ALA A 8 -6.18 -12.21 12.16
CA ALA A 8 -7.61 -12.06 11.91
C ALA A 8 -8.17 -10.75 12.51
N PHE A 9 -7.82 -10.46 13.77
CA PHE A 9 -8.21 -9.20 14.43
C PHE A 9 -7.68 -7.95 13.70
N ALA A 10 -6.41 -7.96 13.29
CA ALA A 10 -5.84 -6.81 12.58
C ALA A 10 -6.58 -6.54 11.26
N VAL A 11 -6.91 -7.59 10.50
CA VAL A 11 -7.70 -7.49 9.27
C VAL A 11 -9.10 -6.94 9.56
N GLU A 12 -9.81 -7.51 10.53
CA GLU A 12 -11.16 -7.06 10.91
C GLU A 12 -11.18 -5.58 11.30
N TRP A 13 -10.26 -5.16 12.17
CA TRP A 13 -10.17 -3.78 12.63
C TRP A 13 -9.91 -2.82 11.46
N LEU A 14 -9.00 -3.17 10.55
CA LEU A 14 -8.70 -2.36 9.36
C LEU A 14 -9.87 -2.31 8.38
N LEU A 15 -10.61 -3.40 8.20
CA LEU A 15 -11.78 -3.41 7.32
C LEU A 15 -12.92 -2.57 7.90
N VAL A 16 -13.09 -2.52 9.22
CA VAL A 16 -14.03 -1.57 9.85
C VAL A 16 -13.56 -0.13 9.63
N LEU A 17 -12.29 0.18 9.93
CA LEU A 17 -11.75 1.54 9.75
C LEU A 17 -11.79 1.98 8.29
N SER A 18 -11.65 1.06 7.33
CA SER A 18 -11.65 1.34 5.89
C SER A 18 -12.91 2.06 5.40
N ARG A 19 -14.00 2.06 6.18
CA ARG A 19 -15.21 2.81 5.84
C ARG A 19 -14.99 4.32 5.84
N GLU A 20 -13.97 4.81 6.55
CA GLU A 20 -13.57 6.21 6.53
C GLU A 20 -12.79 6.51 5.23
N GLU A 21 -13.36 7.30 4.33
CA GLU A 21 -12.72 7.67 3.05
C GLU A 21 -11.38 8.40 3.26
N ASP A 22 -11.31 9.27 4.27
CA ASP A 22 -10.12 10.07 4.60
C ASP A 22 -8.95 9.24 5.16
N LEU A 23 -9.17 7.95 5.43
CA LEU A 23 -8.09 7.00 5.71
C LEU A 23 -7.16 6.83 4.49
N PHE A 24 -7.68 7.05 3.29
CA PHE A 24 -6.96 6.84 2.03
C PHE A 24 -6.55 8.16 1.41
N PHE A 25 -5.27 8.26 1.02
CA PHE A 25 -4.72 9.41 0.32
C PHE A 25 -5.45 9.67 -0.99
N ASN A 26 -5.75 8.61 -1.74
CA ASN A 26 -6.63 8.69 -2.91
C ASN A 26 -8.03 8.14 -2.55
N PRO A 27 -9.09 8.94 -2.74
CA PRO A 27 -10.45 8.50 -2.42
C PRO A 27 -10.91 7.35 -3.32
N ARG A 28 -11.92 6.59 -2.89
CA ARG A 28 -12.54 5.59 -3.77
C ARG A 28 -13.12 6.25 -5.02
N SER A 29 -13.11 5.51 -6.12
CA SER A 29 -13.67 5.94 -7.41
C SER A 29 -14.44 4.78 -8.03
N GLY A 30 -15.61 5.06 -8.60
CA GLY A 30 -16.39 4.10 -9.40
C GLY A 30 -16.09 4.18 -10.90
N GLU A 31 -15.17 5.05 -11.30
CA GLU A 31 -14.84 5.27 -12.71
C GLU A 31 -14.25 4.01 -13.35
N LYS A 32 -14.76 3.65 -14.52
CA LYS A 32 -14.29 2.48 -15.28
C LYS A 32 -13.29 2.84 -16.36
N ASN A 33 -13.18 4.10 -16.73
CA ASN A 33 -12.23 4.54 -17.73
C ASN A 33 -10.85 4.78 -17.10
N LEU A 34 -9.82 4.11 -17.63
CA LEU A 34 -8.46 4.19 -17.09
C LEU A 34 -7.94 5.63 -17.00
N MET A 35 -8.12 6.43 -18.05
CA MET A 35 -7.64 7.81 -18.10
C MET A 35 -8.31 8.67 -17.00
N GLN A 36 -9.62 8.56 -16.84
CA GLN A 36 -10.36 9.30 -15.81
C GLN A 36 -9.92 8.91 -14.39
N VAL A 37 -9.64 7.63 -14.15
CA VAL A 37 -9.13 7.17 -12.84
C VAL A 37 -7.74 7.73 -12.57
N VAL A 38 -6.84 7.66 -13.56
CA VAL A 38 -5.46 8.15 -13.45
C VAL A 38 -5.42 9.65 -13.22
N GLU A 39 -6.12 10.45 -14.03
CA GLU A 39 -6.17 11.92 -13.88
C GLU A 39 -6.68 12.32 -12.49
N ARG A 40 -7.71 11.64 -11.99
CA ARG A 40 -8.27 11.89 -10.66
C ARG A 40 -7.24 11.67 -9.54
N PHE A 41 -6.37 10.67 -9.69
CA PHE A 41 -5.44 10.23 -8.65
C PHE A 41 -4.09 10.95 -8.71
N MET A 42 -3.89 11.80 -9.72
CA MET A 42 -2.69 12.61 -9.88
C MET A 42 -3.00 14.12 -9.80
N PRO A 43 -3.62 14.61 -8.71
CA PRO A 43 -3.94 16.03 -8.58
C PRO A 43 -2.67 16.88 -8.56
N GLY A 44 -2.69 18.02 -9.24
CA GLY A 44 -1.53 18.91 -9.35
C GLY A 44 -0.53 18.52 -10.44
N SER A 45 -0.82 17.47 -11.21
CA SER A 45 -0.17 17.19 -12.48
C SER A 45 -1.08 17.52 -13.65
N THR A 46 -0.49 17.83 -14.80
CA THR A 46 -1.22 18.08 -16.05
C THR A 46 -0.88 16.98 -17.03
N LEU A 47 -1.90 16.27 -17.53
CA LEU A 47 -1.71 15.29 -18.61
C LEU A 47 -1.18 16.02 -19.85
N ASP A 48 0.01 15.64 -20.31
CA ASP A 48 0.65 16.21 -21.50
C ASP A 48 0.28 15.40 -22.73
N SER A 49 0.38 14.07 -22.66
CA SER A 49 -0.07 13.17 -23.71
C SER A 49 -0.47 11.80 -23.17
N ILE A 50 -1.35 11.16 -23.93
CA ILE A 50 -1.67 9.74 -23.81
C ILE A 50 -1.61 9.10 -25.19
N HIS A 51 -0.85 8.02 -25.33
CA HIS A 51 -0.80 7.24 -26.55
C HIS A 51 -1.27 5.82 -26.27
N ALA A 52 -2.29 5.38 -27.00
CA ALA A 52 -2.77 4.00 -26.95
C ALA A 52 -2.25 3.26 -28.18
N VAL A 53 -1.54 2.16 -27.96
CA VAL A 53 -1.01 1.31 -29.03
C VAL A 53 -1.35 -0.15 -28.75
N GLU A 54 -1.59 -0.93 -29.80
CA GLU A 54 -1.65 -2.38 -29.67
C GLU A 54 -0.21 -2.89 -29.53
N ASP A 55 0.14 -3.40 -28.34
CA ASP A 55 1.51 -3.84 -28.00
C ASP A 55 1.77 -5.27 -28.46
N ARG A 56 0.79 -6.14 -28.22
CA ARG A 56 0.76 -7.56 -28.59
C ARG A 56 -0.71 -7.97 -28.77
N PRO A 57 -1.00 -9.13 -29.39
CA PRO A 57 -2.37 -9.57 -29.62
C PRO A 57 -3.24 -9.44 -28.37
N GLU A 58 -4.38 -8.77 -28.51
CA GLU A 58 -5.38 -8.56 -27.45
C GLU A 58 -4.90 -7.72 -26.25
N THR A 59 -3.76 -7.01 -26.37
CA THR A 59 -3.22 -6.16 -25.31
C THR A 59 -2.96 -4.75 -25.83
N PHE A 60 -3.58 -3.77 -25.18
CA PHE A 60 -3.32 -2.35 -25.41
C PHE A 60 -2.36 -1.81 -24.35
N ARG A 61 -1.36 -1.06 -24.79
CA ARG A 61 -0.48 -0.27 -23.95
C ARG A 61 -0.89 1.20 -24.02
N TYR A 62 -1.03 1.82 -22.86
CA TYR A 62 -1.32 3.23 -22.68
C TYR A 62 -0.10 3.92 -22.09
N ASP A 63 0.52 4.79 -22.89
CA ASP A 63 1.71 5.55 -22.52
C ASP A 63 1.25 6.88 -21.93
N PHE A 64 1.45 7.08 -20.62
CA PHE A 64 1.06 8.31 -19.92
C PHE A 64 2.25 9.22 -19.73
N ALA A 65 2.09 10.49 -20.12
CA ALA A 65 3.04 11.56 -19.85
C ALA A 65 2.34 12.68 -19.06
N PHE A 66 2.82 12.96 -17.85
CA PHE A 66 2.31 14.03 -17.00
C PHE A 66 3.38 15.07 -16.72
N LYS A 67 3.02 16.35 -16.86
CA LYS A 67 3.83 17.48 -16.42
C LYS A 67 3.54 17.79 -14.96
N THR A 68 4.59 18.04 -14.19
CA THR A 68 4.47 18.52 -12.80
C THR A 68 5.38 19.71 -12.56
N ALA A 69 5.15 20.45 -11.47
CA ALA A 69 6.03 21.56 -11.08
C ALA A 69 7.47 21.14 -10.77
N GLN A 70 7.70 19.85 -10.46
CA GLN A 70 9.00 19.33 -10.04
C GLN A 70 9.71 18.63 -11.21
N ARG A 71 9.04 17.63 -11.79
CA ARG A 71 9.56 16.83 -12.91
C ARG A 71 8.44 16.05 -13.58
N ASP A 72 8.58 15.83 -14.88
CA ASP A 72 7.64 15.04 -15.66
C ASP A 72 7.62 13.56 -15.21
N ILE A 73 6.45 12.94 -15.30
CA ILE A 73 6.18 11.57 -14.91
C ILE A 73 5.77 10.79 -16.16
N PHE A 74 6.43 9.65 -16.38
CA PHE A 74 6.15 8.73 -17.48
C PHE A 74 5.92 7.33 -16.93
N PHE A 75 4.89 6.65 -17.42
CA PHE A 75 4.59 5.26 -17.10
C PHE A 75 3.68 4.65 -18.16
N ASN A 76 3.71 3.31 -18.24
CA ASN A 76 2.89 2.57 -19.18
C ASN A 76 1.90 1.67 -18.42
N VAL A 77 0.65 1.67 -18.86
CA VAL A 77 -0.37 0.74 -18.36
C VAL A 77 -0.78 -0.18 -19.48
N TYR A 78 -0.69 -1.48 -19.23
CA TYR A 78 -1.10 -2.50 -20.18
C TYR A 78 -2.43 -3.09 -19.75
N VAL A 79 -3.31 -3.34 -20.72
CA VAL A 79 -4.67 -3.84 -20.49
C VAL A 79 -5.00 -4.88 -21.55
N ASN A 80 -5.43 -6.05 -21.10
CA ASN A 80 -6.06 -7.08 -21.95
C ASN A 80 -7.46 -7.42 -21.43
N SER A 81 -8.07 -8.50 -21.92
CA SER A 81 -9.45 -8.89 -21.58
C SER A 81 -9.65 -9.35 -20.13
N ILE A 82 -8.60 -9.70 -19.40
CA ILE A 82 -8.68 -10.31 -18.06
C ILE A 82 -7.75 -9.66 -17.02
N GLU A 83 -6.72 -8.95 -17.47
CA GLU A 83 -5.59 -8.50 -16.66
C GLU A 83 -5.16 -7.09 -17.04
N THR A 84 -4.51 -6.43 -16.08
CA THR A 84 -3.77 -5.19 -16.30
C THR A 84 -2.45 -5.24 -15.53
N TRP A 85 -1.42 -4.55 -16.03
CA TRP A 85 -0.17 -4.35 -15.31
C TRP A 85 0.42 -2.98 -15.59
N LEU A 86 1.36 -2.60 -14.74
CA LEU A 86 1.96 -1.28 -14.70
C LEU A 86 3.47 -1.43 -14.88
N ASP A 87 4.00 -0.72 -15.85
CA ASP A 87 5.43 -0.51 -16.03
C ASP A 87 5.78 0.93 -15.64
N VAL A 88 6.63 1.05 -14.63
CA VAL A 88 7.13 2.31 -14.08
C VAL A 88 8.65 2.39 -14.16
N SER A 89 9.27 1.59 -15.03
CA SER A 89 10.72 1.50 -15.20
C SER A 89 11.34 2.84 -15.63
N GLU A 90 10.62 3.63 -16.44
CA GLU A 90 11.05 4.96 -16.87
C GLU A 90 10.71 6.07 -15.85
N SER A 91 9.96 5.75 -14.81
CA SER A 91 9.57 6.72 -13.78
C SER A 91 10.69 6.93 -12.75
N ASN A 92 10.87 8.19 -12.32
CA ASN A 92 11.84 8.48 -11.27
C ASN A 92 11.25 8.19 -9.88
N PRO A 93 12.00 7.57 -8.95
CA PRO A 93 11.53 7.35 -7.59
C PRO A 93 11.09 8.64 -6.90
N GLY A 94 9.95 8.61 -6.21
CA GLY A 94 9.47 9.71 -5.36
C GLY A 94 8.40 10.62 -5.97
N LEU A 95 8.00 10.41 -7.22
CA LEU A 95 7.05 11.26 -7.94
C LEU A 95 5.66 10.62 -8.05
N GLY A 96 4.99 10.33 -6.92
CA GLY A 96 3.59 9.89 -6.94
C GLY A 96 3.34 8.45 -7.40
N GLY A 97 4.35 7.57 -7.34
CA GLY A 97 4.21 6.16 -7.75
C GLY A 97 3.06 5.42 -7.05
N SER A 98 2.84 5.65 -5.75
CA SER A 98 1.69 5.04 -5.03
C SER A 98 0.35 5.47 -5.61
N SER A 99 0.23 6.70 -6.11
CA SER A 99 -1.00 7.15 -6.76
C SER A 99 -1.26 6.44 -8.09
N ILE A 100 -0.22 6.19 -8.88
CA ILE A 100 -0.34 5.44 -10.14
C ILE A 100 -0.76 4.00 -9.84
N TYR A 101 -0.13 3.34 -8.87
CA TYR A 101 -0.53 2.00 -8.43
C TYR A 101 -1.98 1.96 -7.92
N ALA A 102 -2.38 2.93 -7.10
CA ALA A 102 -3.74 3.04 -6.60
C ALA A 102 -4.76 3.26 -7.73
N ALA A 103 -4.41 4.03 -8.76
CA ALA A 103 -5.25 4.27 -9.93
C ALA A 103 -5.45 2.98 -10.74
N VAL A 104 -4.36 2.28 -11.08
CA VAL A 104 -4.44 1.02 -11.84
C VAL A 104 -5.18 -0.07 -11.06
N ALA A 105 -4.93 -0.17 -9.75
CA ALA A 105 -5.66 -1.12 -8.90
C ALA A 105 -7.17 -0.80 -8.81
N THR A 106 -7.53 0.49 -8.77
CA THR A 106 -8.93 0.95 -8.81
C THR A 106 -9.58 0.62 -10.14
N PHE A 107 -8.90 0.89 -11.27
CA PHE A 107 -9.35 0.52 -12.59
C PHE A 107 -9.58 -1.00 -12.72
N ALA A 108 -8.66 -1.81 -12.20
CA ALA A 108 -8.79 -3.26 -12.19
C ALA A 108 -10.03 -3.72 -11.40
N ASN A 109 -10.19 -3.21 -10.17
CA ASN A 109 -11.35 -3.50 -9.32
C ASN A 109 -12.68 -3.14 -10.02
N ASN A 110 -12.76 -1.97 -10.64
CA ASN A 110 -13.99 -1.46 -11.24
C ASN A 110 -14.40 -2.19 -12.52
N ASN A 111 -13.43 -2.84 -13.19
CA ASN A 111 -13.64 -3.56 -14.45
C ASN A 111 -13.59 -5.09 -14.30
N GLY A 112 -13.39 -5.61 -13.08
CA GLY A 112 -13.25 -7.05 -12.85
C GLY A 112 -11.98 -7.65 -13.47
N LEU A 113 -10.94 -6.85 -13.64
CA LEU A 113 -9.63 -7.29 -14.12
C LEU A 113 -8.74 -7.70 -12.94
N THR A 114 -7.72 -8.51 -13.22
CA THR A 114 -6.66 -8.81 -12.25
C THR A 114 -5.46 -7.90 -12.49
N PHE A 115 -5.07 -7.10 -11.50
CA PHE A 115 -3.83 -6.33 -11.51
C PHE A 115 -2.64 -7.24 -11.15
N VAL A 116 -1.91 -7.67 -12.18
CA VAL A 116 -0.76 -8.58 -12.06
C VAL A 116 0.55 -7.81 -11.89
N GLY A 117 1.62 -8.50 -11.53
CA GLY A 117 2.96 -7.92 -11.55
C GLY A 117 3.42 -7.72 -12.99
N ASP A 118 4.32 -6.77 -13.22
CA ASP A 118 4.93 -6.57 -14.53
C ASP A 118 5.58 -7.88 -15.01
N PRO A 119 5.15 -8.47 -16.15
CA PRO A 119 5.72 -9.70 -16.68
C PRO A 119 7.21 -9.60 -17.02
N ASP A 120 7.70 -8.39 -17.32
CA ASP A 120 9.12 -8.15 -17.65
C ASP A 120 10.00 -8.07 -16.39
N GLY A 121 9.39 -8.13 -15.20
CA GLY A 121 10.04 -8.28 -13.91
C GLY A 121 9.91 -7.06 -13.00
N LEU A 122 10.34 -7.22 -11.75
CA LEU A 122 10.33 -6.15 -10.75
C LEU A 122 11.76 -5.76 -10.36
N SER A 123 12.02 -4.45 -10.28
CA SER A 123 13.21 -3.98 -9.57
C SER A 123 13.16 -4.36 -8.09
N ASP A 124 14.33 -4.46 -7.44
CA ASP A 124 14.48 -4.69 -5.99
C ASP A 124 13.55 -3.78 -5.15
N LEU A 125 13.36 -2.54 -5.61
CA LEU A 125 12.51 -1.55 -4.97
C LEU A 125 11.03 -1.76 -5.26
N ALA A 126 10.68 -2.08 -6.51
CA ALA A 126 9.30 -2.34 -6.91
C ALA A 126 8.71 -3.54 -6.17
N LEU A 127 9.53 -4.54 -5.83
CA LEU A 127 9.11 -5.72 -5.06
C LEU A 127 8.40 -5.35 -3.74
N ARG A 128 8.97 -4.40 -3.00
CA ARG A 128 8.47 -3.91 -1.70
C ARG A 128 7.29 -2.97 -1.89
N ARG A 129 7.43 -1.99 -2.78
CA ARG A 129 6.41 -0.96 -3.02
C ARG A 129 5.12 -1.55 -3.56
N ARG A 130 5.22 -2.51 -4.48
CA ARG A 130 4.04 -3.17 -5.03
C ARG A 130 3.25 -3.88 -3.93
N LEU A 131 3.92 -4.63 -3.05
CA LEU A 131 3.26 -5.34 -1.95
C LEU A 131 2.48 -4.39 -1.04
N ASP A 132 3.11 -3.27 -0.68
CA ASP A 132 2.50 -2.24 0.16
C ASP A 132 1.29 -1.58 -0.52
N ASN A 133 1.36 -1.32 -1.83
CA ASN A 133 0.21 -0.83 -2.61
C ASN A 133 -0.90 -1.87 -2.77
N MET A 134 -0.57 -3.15 -2.93
CA MET A 134 -1.56 -4.24 -2.94
C MET A 134 -2.31 -4.29 -1.62
N LEU A 135 -1.60 -4.20 -0.49
CA LEU A 135 -2.23 -4.18 0.83
C LEU A 135 -3.18 -2.99 1.00
N CYS A 136 -2.74 -1.78 0.61
CA CYS A 136 -3.59 -0.58 0.64
C CYS A 136 -4.85 -0.77 -0.20
N SER A 137 -4.72 -1.29 -1.41
CA SER A 137 -5.86 -1.54 -2.30
C SER A 137 -6.80 -2.61 -1.75
N ALA A 138 -6.26 -3.68 -1.16
CA ALA A 138 -7.07 -4.75 -0.60
C ALA A 138 -7.87 -4.29 0.63
N ILE A 139 -7.29 -3.46 1.49
CA ILE A 139 -8.00 -2.84 2.61
C ILE A 139 -9.04 -1.85 2.08
N LYS A 140 -8.69 -1.05 1.06
CA LYS A 140 -9.62 -0.08 0.46
C LYS A 140 -10.86 -0.74 -0.12
N TYR A 141 -10.71 -1.84 -0.84
CA TYR A 141 -11.87 -2.49 -1.48
C TYR A 141 -12.45 -3.66 -0.67
N GLY A 142 -11.82 -4.01 0.46
CA GLY A 142 -12.18 -5.19 1.24
C GLY A 142 -12.12 -6.48 0.41
N SER A 143 -11.30 -6.51 -0.63
CA SER A 143 -11.19 -7.62 -1.59
C SER A 143 -9.77 -7.76 -2.13
N THR A 144 -9.40 -8.97 -2.50
CA THR A 144 -8.15 -9.27 -3.21
C THR A 144 -8.38 -9.81 -4.63
N ASP A 145 -9.62 -9.86 -5.09
CA ASP A 145 -9.97 -10.51 -6.36
C ASP A 145 -9.37 -9.80 -7.58
N HIS A 146 -9.17 -8.49 -7.49
CA HIS A 146 -8.54 -7.66 -8.53
C HIS A 146 -7.02 -7.60 -8.42
N LEU A 147 -6.38 -8.42 -7.57
CA LEU A 147 -4.95 -8.40 -7.32
C LEU A 147 -4.33 -9.78 -7.58
N ALA A 148 -3.13 -9.79 -8.12
CA ALA A 148 -2.25 -10.95 -8.10
C ALA A 148 -0.82 -10.53 -7.73
N PRO A 149 -0.14 -11.23 -6.81
CA PRO A 149 1.28 -11.01 -6.56
C PRO A 149 2.13 -11.34 -7.80
N HIS A 150 3.25 -10.65 -7.95
CA HIS A 150 4.30 -11.07 -8.89
C HIS A 150 4.97 -12.36 -8.39
N PRO A 151 5.47 -13.26 -9.27
CA PRO A 151 6.20 -14.47 -8.86
C PRO A 151 7.29 -14.22 -7.82
N ASP A 152 8.09 -13.16 -7.99
CA ASP A 152 9.14 -12.79 -7.02
C ASP A 152 8.60 -12.40 -5.63
N GLN A 153 7.35 -11.91 -5.55
CA GLN A 153 6.71 -11.63 -4.25
C GLN A 153 6.28 -12.94 -3.58
N ILE A 154 5.86 -13.94 -4.36
CA ILE A 154 5.51 -15.28 -3.85
C ILE A 154 6.75 -15.99 -3.32
N THR A 155 7.87 -15.93 -4.05
CA THR A 155 9.14 -16.56 -3.63
C THR A 155 9.86 -15.76 -2.55
N GLY A 156 9.65 -14.45 -2.49
CA GLY A 156 10.42 -13.54 -1.66
C GLY A 156 11.84 -13.33 -2.19
N CYS A 157 12.61 -12.53 -1.45
CA CYS A 157 14.01 -12.25 -1.74
C CYS A 157 14.79 -12.05 -0.43
N GLU A 158 15.50 -13.09 0.01
CA GLU A 158 16.30 -13.07 1.25
C GLU A 158 17.38 -11.98 1.25
N ARG A 159 18.09 -11.80 0.12
CA ARG A 159 19.08 -10.73 -0.07
C ARG A 159 18.51 -9.35 0.25
N LEU A 160 17.23 -9.14 -0.06
CA LEU A 160 16.56 -7.88 0.21
C LEU A 160 15.85 -7.89 1.55
N GLY A 161 15.78 -9.00 2.28
CA GLY A 161 14.99 -9.14 3.51
C GLY A 161 13.47 -9.16 3.25
N VAL A 162 13.03 -9.53 2.05
CA VAL A 162 11.61 -9.67 1.71
C VAL A 162 11.21 -11.14 1.87
N PRO A 163 10.36 -11.51 2.83
CA PRO A 163 9.92 -12.90 2.96
C PRO A 163 8.96 -13.32 1.83
N PRO A 164 8.80 -14.63 1.58
CA PRO A 164 7.81 -15.14 0.63
C PRO A 164 6.38 -14.80 1.07
N LEU A 165 5.59 -14.25 0.14
CA LEU A 165 4.16 -14.02 0.35
C LEU A 165 3.37 -15.30 0.11
N ARG A 166 2.58 -15.71 1.10
CA ARG A 166 1.56 -16.74 0.91
C ARG A 166 0.32 -16.12 0.28
N TRP A 167 -0.17 -16.74 -0.78
CA TRP A 167 -1.32 -16.25 -1.54
C TRP A 167 -2.19 -17.40 -2.01
N VAL A 168 -3.50 -17.27 -1.80
CA VAL A 168 -4.49 -18.19 -2.35
C VAL A 168 -5.63 -17.39 -2.94
N ARG A 169 -5.88 -17.55 -4.25
CA ARG A 169 -6.97 -16.84 -4.94
C ARG A 169 -8.31 -17.10 -4.24
N GLY A 170 -9.09 -16.05 -4.02
CA GLY A 170 -10.39 -16.10 -3.34
C GLY A 170 -10.34 -16.12 -1.80
N GLN A 171 -9.15 -16.18 -1.17
CA GLN A 171 -9.01 -16.12 0.29
C GLN A 171 -8.67 -14.71 0.76
N THR A 172 -9.56 -13.74 0.52
CA THR A 172 -9.31 -12.32 0.80
C THR A 172 -8.77 -12.03 2.20
N LEU A 173 -9.41 -12.53 3.26
CA LEU A 173 -8.99 -12.23 4.63
C LEU A 173 -7.59 -12.79 4.93
N ASP A 174 -7.35 -14.06 4.55
CA ASP A 174 -6.04 -14.69 4.72
C ASP A 174 -4.97 -13.97 3.88
N ASN A 175 -5.28 -13.56 2.65
CA ASN A 175 -4.36 -12.84 1.78
C ASN A 175 -3.99 -11.47 2.38
N ILE A 176 -4.95 -10.72 2.91
CA ILE A 176 -4.67 -9.44 3.60
C ILE A 176 -3.79 -9.69 4.82
N GLN A 177 -4.09 -10.70 5.64
CA GLN A 177 -3.26 -11.07 6.78
C GLN A 177 -1.81 -11.38 6.37
N HIS A 178 -1.61 -12.22 5.36
CA HIS A 178 -0.26 -12.56 4.91
C HIS A 178 0.48 -11.36 4.30
N MET A 179 -0.23 -10.45 3.62
CA MET A 179 0.34 -9.18 3.16
C MET A 179 0.76 -8.30 4.33
N ILE A 180 -0.05 -8.17 5.39
CA ILE A 180 0.31 -7.42 6.61
C ILE A 180 1.61 -7.97 7.21
N GLU A 181 1.66 -9.28 7.43
CA GLU A 181 2.83 -9.96 8.02
C GLU A 181 4.08 -9.74 7.16
N THR A 182 3.95 -9.85 5.83
CA THR A 182 5.07 -9.72 4.88
C THR A 182 5.54 -8.27 4.78
N VAL A 183 4.64 -7.28 4.75
CA VAL A 183 4.99 -5.85 4.77
C VAL A 183 5.75 -5.50 6.06
N ILE A 184 5.26 -5.94 7.22
CA ILE A 184 5.93 -5.69 8.51
C ILE A 184 7.33 -6.30 8.51
N ALA A 185 7.44 -7.60 8.20
CA ALA A 185 8.73 -8.29 8.24
C ALA A 185 9.73 -7.69 7.25
N SER A 186 9.25 -7.35 6.05
CA SER A 186 10.03 -6.68 5.01
C SER A 186 10.58 -5.34 5.49
N LEU A 187 9.78 -4.49 6.14
CA LEU A 187 10.27 -3.18 6.61
C LEU A 187 11.19 -3.31 7.84
N VAL A 188 10.87 -4.19 8.78
CA VAL A 188 11.72 -4.46 9.96
C VAL A 188 13.11 -4.96 9.56
N SER A 189 13.24 -5.71 8.46
CA SER A 189 14.53 -6.21 7.99
C SER A 189 15.50 -5.09 7.57
N VAL A 190 14.98 -3.92 7.19
CA VAL A 190 15.78 -2.77 6.71
C VAL A 190 15.82 -1.62 7.72
N VAL A 191 14.79 -1.48 8.57
CA VAL A 191 14.73 -0.49 9.64
C VAL A 191 14.29 -1.17 10.94
N PRO A 192 15.22 -1.86 11.65
CA PRO A 192 14.90 -2.56 12.88
C PRO A 192 14.37 -1.66 14.00
N GLU A 193 14.72 -0.37 13.99
CA GLU A 193 14.31 0.64 14.96
C GLU A 193 12.78 0.76 15.09
N ILE A 194 12.05 0.45 14.01
CA ILE A 194 10.59 0.45 14.00
C ILE A 194 10.00 -0.55 15.02
N THR A 195 10.79 -1.55 15.45
CA THR A 195 10.35 -2.52 16.45
C THR A 195 10.18 -1.90 17.85
N HIS A 196 10.80 -0.75 18.10
CA HIS A 196 10.65 0.00 19.35
C HIS A 196 9.50 1.00 19.31
N ALA A 197 8.85 1.18 18.16
CA ALA A 197 7.70 2.04 18.00
C ALA A 197 6.37 1.27 18.09
N TYR A 198 5.33 1.95 18.55
CA TYR A 198 3.96 1.45 18.57
C TYR A 198 2.96 2.59 18.39
N TYR A 199 1.79 2.27 17.84
CA TYR A 199 0.61 3.13 17.91
C TYR A 199 -0.15 2.87 19.22
N ASP A 200 -0.35 3.92 20.02
CA ASP A 200 -1.20 3.91 21.20
C ASP A 200 -2.64 4.20 20.78
N PHE A 201 -3.52 3.20 20.88
CA PHE A 201 -4.92 3.33 20.46
C PHE A 201 -5.75 4.21 21.38
N HIS A 202 -5.37 4.35 22.66
CA HIS A 202 -6.08 5.19 23.62
C HIS A 202 -5.67 6.66 23.43
N ALA A 203 -4.37 6.92 23.38
CA ALA A 203 -3.84 8.27 23.14
C ALA A 203 -3.94 8.69 21.65
N LYS A 204 -4.26 7.74 20.75
CA LYS A 204 -4.37 7.91 19.30
C LYS A 204 -3.12 8.57 18.71
N THR A 205 -1.96 8.04 19.04
CA THR A 205 -0.69 8.63 18.63
C THR A 205 0.41 7.59 18.48
N PHE A 206 1.42 7.92 17.68
CA PHE A 206 2.60 7.08 17.49
C PHE A 206 3.60 7.36 18.62
N CYS A 207 4.06 6.32 19.30
CA CYS A 207 4.95 6.39 20.45
C CYS A 207 6.22 5.56 20.25
N ASP A 208 7.30 5.98 20.92
CA ASP A 208 8.49 5.16 21.13
C ASP A 208 8.31 4.17 22.30
N SER A 209 9.33 3.38 22.60
CA SER A 209 9.28 2.37 23.67
C SER A 209 9.14 2.94 25.08
N GLU A 210 9.38 4.24 25.26
CA GLU A 210 9.23 4.95 26.54
C GLU A 210 7.84 5.62 26.64
N GLY A 211 6.98 5.47 25.62
CA GLY A 211 5.67 6.10 25.56
C GLY A 211 5.69 7.57 25.14
N ARG A 212 6.84 8.07 24.63
CA ARG A 212 6.93 9.44 24.12
C ARG A 212 6.43 9.48 22.69
N GLN A 213 5.72 10.55 22.35
CA GLN A 213 5.23 10.76 21.00
C GLN A 213 6.38 10.86 19.99
N LEU A 214 6.28 10.09 18.90
CA LEU A 214 7.17 10.16 17.75
C LEU A 214 6.79 11.35 16.87
N LEU A 215 7.72 12.27 16.72
CA LEU A 215 7.57 13.47 15.89
C LEU A 215 8.14 13.23 14.47
N GLU A 216 7.69 14.02 13.49
CA GLU A 216 8.15 13.94 12.10
C GLU A 216 9.68 13.89 11.91
N PRO A 217 10.52 14.63 12.66
CA PRO A 217 11.97 14.54 12.52
C PRO A 217 12.55 13.15 12.79
N VAL A 218 11.89 12.35 13.65
CA VAL A 218 12.31 10.96 13.92
C VAL A 218 12.02 10.07 12.73
N PHE A 219 10.86 10.22 12.10
CA PHE A 219 10.55 9.49 10.86
C PHE A 219 11.45 9.94 9.70
N GLY A 220 11.84 11.21 9.67
CA GLY A 220 12.82 11.75 8.72
C GLY A 220 14.19 11.07 8.85
N SER A 221 14.67 10.83 10.08
CA SER A 221 15.95 10.15 10.28
C SER A 221 15.93 8.69 9.82
N TRP A 222 14.81 7.97 10.01
CA TRP A 222 14.64 6.61 9.45
C TRP A 222 14.59 6.60 7.91
N SER A 223 14.02 7.64 7.32
CA SER A 223 13.99 7.79 5.86
C SER A 223 15.40 7.91 5.26
N HIS A 224 16.35 8.49 6.00
CA HIS A 224 17.75 8.57 5.58
C HIS A 224 18.46 7.20 5.55
N TYR A 225 18.07 6.23 6.39
CA TYR A 225 18.63 4.86 6.31
C TYR A 225 18.32 4.18 4.98
N LEU A 226 17.14 4.46 4.41
CA LEU A 226 16.78 3.95 3.10
C LEU A 226 17.49 4.74 1.98
N ALA A 227 17.60 6.08 2.11
CA ALA A 227 18.28 6.92 1.12
C ALA A 227 19.82 6.72 1.05
N GLY A 228 20.49 6.48 2.18
CA GLY A 228 21.96 6.36 2.27
C GLY A 228 22.58 5.12 1.62
N GLY A 229 21.75 4.12 1.26
CA GLY A 229 22.17 2.93 0.51
C GLY A 229 21.91 3.00 -1.00
N GLY A 230 21.55 4.18 -1.55
CA GLY A 230 21.09 4.30 -2.93
C GLY A 230 19.71 3.65 -3.17
N LYS A 231 18.96 3.36 -2.10
CA LYS A 231 17.73 2.55 -2.13
C LYS A 231 16.56 3.29 -1.49
N ALA A 232 15.99 4.24 -2.23
CA ALA A 232 14.61 4.74 -2.09
C ALA A 232 14.19 5.38 -0.76
N SER A 233 13.57 6.57 -0.78
CA SER A 233 12.79 7.01 0.38
C SER A 233 11.53 6.13 0.51
N ALA A 234 11.31 5.55 1.69
CA ALA A 234 9.96 5.30 2.17
C ALA A 234 9.46 6.60 2.80
N GLY A 235 8.24 7.01 2.48
CA GLY A 235 7.66 8.20 3.09
C GLY A 235 7.34 7.93 4.57
N ILE A 236 7.22 9.00 5.36
CA ILE A 236 6.78 8.97 6.76
C ILE A 236 5.53 8.08 6.93
N THR A 237 4.59 8.16 5.98
CA THR A 237 3.37 7.35 5.92
C THR A 237 3.63 5.84 5.90
N THR A 238 4.66 5.36 5.20
CA THR A 238 5.03 3.93 5.18
C THR A 238 5.46 3.45 6.56
N PHE A 239 6.24 4.26 7.28
CA PHE A 239 6.65 3.93 8.65
C PHE A 239 5.46 3.93 9.60
N LYS A 240 4.63 5.00 9.59
CA LYS A 240 3.41 5.08 10.39
C LYS A 240 2.48 3.89 10.15
N ARG A 241 2.22 3.55 8.88
CA ARG A 241 1.40 2.39 8.51
C ARG A 241 1.97 1.10 9.09
N CYS A 242 3.27 0.85 8.92
CA CYS A 242 3.88 -0.35 9.47
C CYS A 242 3.81 -0.41 11.01
N ILE A 243 3.97 0.72 11.70
CA ILE A 243 3.81 0.80 13.15
C ILE A 243 2.37 0.46 13.56
N LEU A 244 1.37 1.03 12.88
CA LEU A 244 -0.04 0.73 13.12
C LEU A 244 -0.33 -0.76 12.93
N LEU A 245 0.07 -1.32 11.78
CA LEU A 245 -0.12 -2.74 11.45
C LEU A 245 0.52 -3.64 12.51
N ARG A 246 1.75 -3.33 12.91
CA ARG A 246 2.47 -4.08 13.95
C ARG A 246 1.80 -3.95 15.31
N SER A 247 1.32 -2.77 15.67
CA SER A 247 0.56 -2.54 16.89
C SER A 247 -0.70 -3.39 16.94
N LEU A 248 -1.45 -3.50 15.83
CA LEU A 248 -2.64 -4.34 15.72
C LEU A 248 -2.31 -5.84 15.89
N VAL A 249 -1.31 -6.34 15.16
CA VAL A 249 -0.90 -7.76 15.21
C VAL A 249 -0.39 -8.17 16.60
N ARG A 250 0.15 -7.22 17.37
CA ARG A 250 0.68 -7.46 18.73
C ARG A 250 -0.37 -7.30 19.83
N GLN A 251 -1.61 -6.93 19.52
CA GLN A 251 -2.64 -6.74 20.55
C GLN A 251 -2.94 -8.05 21.30
N GLU A 252 -2.99 -7.94 22.63
CA GLU A 252 -3.41 -9.03 23.50
C GLU A 252 -4.89 -9.34 23.30
N SER A 253 -5.27 -10.62 23.39
CA SER A 253 -6.65 -11.06 23.17
C SER A 253 -7.67 -10.39 24.09
N SER A 254 -7.26 -9.97 25.30
CA SER A 254 -8.06 -9.23 26.27
C SER A 254 -8.41 -7.80 25.83
N ALA A 255 -7.54 -7.14 25.06
CA ALA A 255 -7.74 -5.76 24.61
C ALA A 255 -8.57 -5.66 23.31
N ARG A 256 -8.61 -6.74 22.51
CA ARG A 256 -9.25 -6.75 21.18
C ARG A 256 -10.73 -6.39 21.17
N PRO A 257 -11.59 -6.89 22.07
CA PRO A 257 -13.01 -6.56 22.03
C PRO A 257 -13.26 -5.05 22.19
N LEU A 258 -12.52 -4.42 23.11
CA LEU A 258 -12.61 -2.98 23.34
C LEU A 258 -12.11 -2.19 22.13
N LEU A 259 -11.00 -2.61 21.50
CA LEU A 259 -10.48 -1.94 20.30
C LEU A 259 -11.42 -2.09 19.10
N LEU A 260 -12.09 -3.24 18.96
CA LEU A 260 -13.13 -3.44 17.94
C LEU A 260 -14.34 -2.54 18.20
N GLU A 261 -14.81 -2.46 19.44
CA GLU A 261 -15.89 -1.55 19.83
C GLU A 261 -15.53 -0.10 19.55
N GLN A 262 -14.32 0.34 19.91
CA GLN A 262 -13.83 1.69 19.67
C GLN A 262 -13.81 2.03 18.17
N VAL A 263 -13.31 1.14 17.30
CA VAL A 263 -13.32 1.43 15.86
C VAL A 263 -14.72 1.36 15.25
N LEU A 264 -15.64 0.58 15.83
CA LEU A 264 -17.03 0.54 15.39
C LEU A 264 -17.82 1.81 15.77
N CYS A 265 -17.56 2.37 16.95
CA CYS A 265 -18.26 3.54 17.47
C CYS A 265 -17.60 4.86 17.06
N ASP A 266 -16.26 4.89 17.02
CA ASP A 266 -15.44 6.10 16.92
C ASP A 266 -14.37 6.00 15.82
N SER A 267 -14.61 5.27 14.72
CA SER A 267 -13.68 5.15 13.57
C SER A 267 -13.11 6.49 13.13
N ARG A 268 -13.98 7.50 13.02
CA ARG A 268 -13.63 8.85 12.60
C ARG A 268 -12.59 9.52 13.50
N GLN A 269 -12.63 9.24 14.80
CA GLN A 269 -11.68 9.81 15.76
C GLN A 269 -10.24 9.33 15.52
N PHE A 270 -10.07 8.09 15.05
CA PHE A 270 -8.75 7.58 14.67
C PHE A 270 -8.19 8.32 13.44
N VAL A 271 -9.05 8.76 12.51
CA VAL A 271 -8.62 9.48 11.31
C VAL A 271 -8.36 10.96 11.61
N ASP A 272 -9.32 11.66 12.23
CA ASP A 272 -9.26 13.11 12.45
C ASP A 272 -8.26 13.51 13.55
N HIS A 273 -8.13 12.69 14.59
CA HIS A 273 -7.29 13.00 15.76
C HIS A 273 -6.19 11.98 16.02
N GLY A 274 -6.19 10.86 15.27
CA GLY A 274 -5.27 9.77 15.47
C GLY A 274 -4.11 9.71 14.50
N ASP A 275 -3.90 10.76 13.70
CA ASP A 275 -2.79 10.85 12.73
C ASP A 275 -2.83 9.69 11.70
N LEU A 276 -4.04 9.22 11.37
CA LEU A 276 -4.29 8.17 10.37
C LEU A 276 -4.84 8.71 9.04
N PHE A 277 -5.02 10.02 8.90
CA PHE A 277 -5.43 10.65 7.64
C PHE A 277 -4.46 10.28 6.51
N GLY A 278 -5.00 9.76 5.40
CA GLY A 278 -4.23 9.37 4.21
C GLY A 278 -3.13 8.34 4.49
N ILE A 279 -3.25 7.54 5.57
CA ILE A 279 -2.23 6.56 5.95
C ILE A 279 -2.18 5.36 5.00
N PHE A 280 -3.24 5.10 4.24
CA PHE A 280 -3.26 4.15 3.13
C PHE A 280 -3.38 4.91 1.80
N TYR A 281 -2.98 4.30 0.68
CA TYR A 281 -3.04 4.95 -0.65
C TYR A 281 -4.23 4.51 -1.47
#